data_AF-A0A935IP88-F1
#
_entry.id   AF-A0A935IP88-F1
#
_cell.length_a   1.000
_cell.length_b   1.000
_cell.length_c   1.000
_cell.angle_alpha   90.00
_cell.angle_beta   90.00
_cell.angle_gamma   90.00
#
_symmetry.space_group_name_H-M   'P 1'
#
loop_
_entity.id
_entity.type
_entity.pdbx_description
1 polymer ?
#
loop_
_entity_poly.entity_id
_entity_poly.type
_entity_poly.pdbx_seq_one_letter_code
_entity_poly.pdbx_strand_id
1 'polypeptide(L)'
;MSGPVAVLDACALVPIRLATTLLWLAEAGLFRPLWSDQILDEVERNLPKLGVDPDRARRRVQNMRDAFGVETLVDGFEALIDEMACDPKDRHVLAVAVHEQADALVTFNLKDFPDQAASPHAVEILHPDVFLLRLLQQRPADVIAALAASVQDLRRPPETLNDWLAGLTPVVPMFANLAADALGEPPEAVSDVPALVQTDDQAAIASFGEPGDWTNPAQVVFGWYYGLLNDVDLAKWLTYDPAAWGDYARAREHLEGRSPASRVIHAVDAPDRIAFMRFVTEVAATAQVFQTYVTEATFITLIRRDDGTWRVWGLGPALLPAEKILGK
;
A
#
# COMPACT_ATOMS: atom_id res chain seq x y z
N MET A 1 17.75 4.80 -16.30
CA MET A 1 16.43 4.60 -16.93
C MET A 1 15.52 5.68 -16.37
N SER A 2 14.75 6.37 -17.21
CA SER A 2 13.76 7.35 -16.73
C SER A 2 12.68 6.62 -15.92
N GLY A 3 12.15 7.25 -14.87
CA GLY A 3 10.99 6.73 -14.15
C GLY A 3 9.74 6.67 -15.03
N PRO A 4 8.69 5.92 -14.63
CA PRO A 4 7.45 5.80 -15.40
C PRO A 4 6.78 7.17 -15.58
N VAL A 5 6.02 7.32 -16.65
CA VAL A 5 5.17 8.49 -16.91
C VAL A 5 3.76 8.17 -16.41
N ALA A 6 3.24 9.00 -15.52
CA ALA A 6 1.95 8.74 -14.88
C ALA A 6 1.03 9.96 -14.91
N VAL A 7 -0.19 9.77 -15.40
CA VAL A 7 -1.27 10.75 -15.24
C VAL A 7 -1.82 10.64 -13.81
N LEU A 8 -1.90 11.76 -13.11
CA LEU A 8 -2.49 11.81 -11.78
C LEU A 8 -3.91 12.36 -11.87
N ASP A 9 -4.89 11.53 -11.56
CA ASP A 9 -6.30 11.94 -11.50
C ASP A 9 -6.52 12.92 -10.32
N ALA A 10 -7.53 13.78 -10.44
CA ALA A 10 -7.92 14.73 -9.41
C ALA A 10 -8.22 14.03 -8.07
N CYS A 11 -8.82 12.84 -8.11
CA CYS A 11 -9.10 12.08 -6.88
C CYS A 11 -7.82 11.64 -6.13
N ALA A 12 -6.68 11.46 -6.82
CA ALA A 12 -5.39 11.17 -6.22
C ALA A 12 -4.67 12.45 -5.72
N LEU A 13 -5.01 13.61 -6.29
CA LEU A 13 -4.42 14.91 -5.96
C LEU A 13 -5.18 15.70 -4.89
N VAL A 14 -6.42 15.32 -4.60
CA VAL A 14 -7.27 15.96 -3.56
C VAL A 14 -6.81 15.64 -2.13
N PRO A 15 -6.50 14.39 -1.74
CA PRO A 15 -5.98 14.10 -0.41
C PRO A 15 -4.57 14.71 -0.27
N ILE A 16 -4.48 15.83 0.46
CA ILE A 16 -3.28 16.70 0.49
C ILE A 16 -2.00 15.92 0.80
N ARG A 17 -2.02 15.00 1.76
CA ARG A 17 -0.83 14.24 2.17
C ARG A 17 -0.38 13.25 1.09
N LEU A 18 -1.32 12.54 0.46
CA LEU A 18 -1.03 11.65 -0.67
C LEU A 18 -0.48 12.44 -1.85
N ALA A 19 -1.17 13.52 -2.24
CA ALA A 19 -0.76 14.38 -3.34
C ALA A 19 0.65 14.93 -3.11
N THR A 20 0.93 15.42 -1.90
CA THR A 20 2.26 15.91 -1.54
C THR A 20 3.33 14.81 -1.61
N THR A 21 2.99 13.59 -1.18
CA THR A 21 3.88 12.42 -1.31
C THR A 21 4.18 12.10 -2.77
N LEU A 22 3.16 12.06 -3.64
CA LEU A 22 3.34 11.85 -5.08
C LEU A 22 4.24 12.93 -5.71
N LEU A 23 4.00 14.20 -5.36
CA LEU A 23 4.78 15.31 -5.90
C LEU A 23 6.25 15.28 -5.43
N TRP A 24 6.53 14.92 -4.17
CA TRP A 24 7.90 14.76 -3.70
C TRP A 24 8.65 13.63 -4.42
N LEU A 25 7.98 12.51 -4.67
CA LEU A 25 8.60 11.41 -5.42
C LEU A 25 8.82 11.79 -6.89
N ALA A 26 7.91 12.55 -7.48
CA ALA A 26 8.07 13.11 -8.82
C ALA A 26 9.25 14.09 -8.90
N GLU A 27 9.37 15.02 -7.94
CA GLU A 27 10.47 15.98 -7.84
C GLU A 27 11.83 15.27 -7.68
N ALA A 28 11.86 14.15 -6.95
CA ALA A 28 13.02 13.27 -6.84
C ALA A 28 13.33 12.45 -8.11
N GLY A 29 12.56 12.62 -9.19
CA GLY A 29 12.75 11.94 -10.47
C GLY A 29 12.41 10.44 -10.42
N LEU A 30 11.55 10.01 -9.49
CA LEU A 30 11.12 8.61 -9.41
C LEU A 30 10.06 8.26 -10.46
N PHE A 31 9.29 9.26 -10.91
CA PHE A 31 8.35 9.16 -12.03
C PHE A 31 8.09 10.57 -12.60
N ARG A 32 7.54 10.66 -13.82
CA ARG A 32 7.11 11.91 -14.45
C ARG A 32 5.59 12.07 -14.29
N PRO A 33 5.10 13.05 -13.52
CA PRO A 33 3.67 13.27 -13.38
C PRO A 33 3.12 14.03 -14.59
N LEU A 34 1.88 13.74 -14.95
CA LEU A 34 1.11 14.44 -15.98
C LEU A 34 -0.28 14.80 -15.45
N TRP A 35 -0.79 15.96 -15.84
CA TRP A 35 -2.17 16.39 -15.59
C TRP A 35 -2.58 17.44 -16.63
N SER A 36 -3.88 17.63 -16.84
CA SER A 36 -4.41 18.74 -17.63
C SER A 36 -4.95 19.86 -16.72
N ASP A 37 -5.23 21.03 -17.30
CA ASP A 37 -5.92 22.10 -16.55
C ASP A 37 -7.27 21.65 -16.02
N GLN A 38 -8.00 20.80 -16.75
CA GLN A 38 -9.28 20.27 -16.29
C GLN A 38 -9.14 19.44 -15.00
N ILE A 39 -8.09 18.62 -14.89
CA ILE A 39 -7.78 17.85 -13.68
C ILE A 39 -7.44 18.79 -12.52
N LEU A 40 -6.60 19.80 -12.76
CA LEU A 40 -6.22 20.77 -11.72
C LEU A 40 -7.40 21.64 -11.25
N ASP A 41 -8.30 22.00 -12.15
CA ASP A 41 -9.54 22.72 -11.84
C ASP A 41 -10.51 21.84 -11.04
N GLU A 42 -10.50 20.52 -11.25
CA GLU A 42 -11.20 19.56 -10.40
C GLU A 42 -10.61 19.50 -8.98
N VAL A 43 -9.28 19.52 -8.86
CA VAL A 43 -8.61 19.59 -7.55
C VAL A 43 -9.00 20.88 -6.82
N GLU A 44 -8.89 22.05 -7.48
CA GLU A 44 -9.27 23.34 -6.87
C GLU A 44 -10.72 23.35 -6.39
N ARG A 45 -11.65 22.79 -7.18
CA ARG A 45 -13.08 22.73 -6.83
C ARG A 45 -13.41 21.74 -5.72
N ASN A 46 -12.63 20.68 -5.55
CA ASN A 46 -12.92 19.63 -4.57
C ASN A 46 -12.26 19.87 -3.21
N LEU A 47 -11.11 20.54 -3.13
CA LEU A 47 -10.44 20.85 -1.86
C LEU A 47 -11.34 21.56 -0.83
N PRO A 48 -12.18 22.56 -1.19
CA PRO A 48 -13.08 23.20 -0.24
C PRO A 48 -14.12 22.27 0.38
N LYS A 49 -14.50 21.19 -0.30
CA LYS A 49 -15.42 20.18 0.24
C LYS A 49 -14.81 19.41 1.41
N LEU A 50 -13.48 19.45 1.54
CA LEU A 50 -12.72 18.86 2.64
C LEU A 50 -12.31 19.90 3.70
N GLY A 51 -12.92 21.09 3.70
CA GLY A 51 -12.65 22.13 4.69
C GLY A 51 -11.40 22.98 4.41
N VAL A 52 -10.82 22.87 3.22
CA VAL A 52 -9.70 23.73 2.80
C VAL A 52 -10.24 25.09 2.39
N ASP A 53 -9.66 26.16 2.91
CA ASP A 53 -10.00 27.51 2.49
C ASP A 53 -9.83 27.70 0.96
N PRO A 54 -10.80 28.30 0.24
CA PRO A 54 -10.74 28.42 -1.22
C PRO A 54 -9.50 29.16 -1.75
N ASP A 55 -9.01 30.18 -1.06
CA ASP A 55 -7.80 30.89 -1.48
C ASP A 55 -6.56 30.03 -1.25
N ARG A 56 -6.54 29.18 -0.20
CA ARG A 56 -5.49 28.16 -0.03
C ARG A 56 -5.55 27.08 -1.11
N ALA A 57 -6.75 26.64 -1.52
CA ALA A 57 -6.92 25.68 -2.60
C ALA A 57 -6.35 26.22 -3.91
N ARG A 58 -6.74 27.45 -4.30
CA ARG A 58 -6.21 28.13 -5.50
C ARG A 58 -4.70 28.29 -5.44
N ARG A 59 -4.16 28.76 -4.31
CA ARG A 59 -2.70 28.89 -4.12
C ARG A 59 -1.98 27.56 -4.25
N ARG A 60 -2.55 26.47 -3.73
CA ARG A 60 -1.97 25.13 -3.85
C ARG A 60 -1.88 24.70 -5.32
N VAL A 61 -2.97 24.84 -6.07
CA VAL A 61 -2.98 24.46 -7.49
C VAL A 61 -2.03 25.34 -8.31
N GLN A 62 -1.97 26.65 -8.04
CA GLN A 62 -0.99 27.52 -8.67
C GLN A 62 0.45 27.08 -8.39
N ASN A 63 0.77 26.75 -7.15
CA ASN A 63 2.11 26.25 -6.80
C ASN A 63 2.44 24.94 -7.53
N MET A 64 1.45 24.06 -7.77
CA MET A 64 1.67 22.83 -8.55
C MET A 64 1.99 23.16 -10.01
N ARG A 65 1.27 24.11 -10.63
CA ARG A 65 1.55 24.60 -11.98
C ARG A 65 2.97 25.19 -12.07
N ASP A 66 3.34 26.03 -11.10
CA ASP A 66 4.62 26.72 -11.08
C ASP A 66 5.81 25.78 -10.84
N ALA A 67 5.64 24.74 -10.01
CA ALA A 67 6.72 23.83 -9.62
C ALA A 67 7.12 22.84 -10.72
N PHE A 68 6.17 22.29 -11.46
CA PHE A 68 6.42 21.25 -12.47
C PHE A 68 6.41 21.76 -13.91
N GLY A 69 5.89 22.97 -14.14
CA GLY A 69 5.96 23.65 -15.42
C GLY A 69 5.21 22.96 -16.56
N VAL A 70 5.49 23.41 -17.79
CA VAL A 70 4.77 23.03 -19.01
C VAL A 70 4.91 21.55 -19.36
N GLU A 71 6.02 20.89 -19.00
CA GLU A 71 6.26 19.48 -19.33
C GLU A 71 5.31 18.49 -18.62
N THR A 72 4.58 18.96 -17.62
CA THR A 72 3.59 18.16 -16.87
C THR A 72 2.15 18.56 -17.17
N LEU A 73 1.95 19.75 -17.76
CA LEU A 73 0.64 20.28 -18.12
C LEU A 73 0.33 19.89 -19.56
N VAL A 74 -0.58 18.94 -19.72
CA VAL A 74 -0.94 18.37 -21.04
C VAL A 74 -2.07 19.15 -21.67
N ASP A 75 -1.89 19.52 -22.94
CA ASP A 75 -2.90 20.10 -23.83
C ASP A 75 -3.08 19.24 -25.10
N GLY A 76 -4.00 19.62 -26.01
CA GLY A 76 -4.13 18.96 -27.32
C GLY A 76 -4.76 17.56 -27.32
N PHE A 77 -5.19 17.06 -26.15
CA PHE A 77 -5.84 15.76 -25.98
C PHE A 77 -7.34 15.79 -26.28
N GLU A 78 -7.94 16.97 -26.51
CA GLU A 78 -9.40 17.16 -26.57
C GLU A 78 -10.07 16.34 -27.66
N ALA A 79 -9.38 16.10 -28.79
CA ALA A 79 -9.89 15.29 -29.89
C ALA A 79 -10.10 13.82 -29.50
N LEU A 80 -9.39 13.32 -28.48
CA LEU A 80 -9.49 11.93 -28.03
C LEU A 80 -10.61 11.72 -26.99
N ILE A 81 -11.14 12.78 -26.38
CA ILE A 81 -12.09 12.69 -25.26
C ILE A 81 -13.30 11.81 -25.63
N ASP A 82 -13.94 12.08 -26.77
CA ASP A 82 -15.14 11.35 -27.18
C ASP A 82 -14.88 9.90 -27.62
N GLU A 83 -13.61 9.55 -27.90
CA GLU A 83 -13.18 8.20 -28.26
C GLU A 83 -12.96 7.31 -27.03
N MET A 84 -12.78 7.90 -25.84
CA MET A 84 -12.49 7.14 -24.62
C MET A 84 -13.71 6.35 -24.13
N ALA A 85 -13.58 5.03 -24.11
CA ALA A 85 -14.63 4.08 -23.75
C ALA A 85 -14.77 3.85 -22.23
N CYS A 86 -14.48 4.86 -21.42
CA CYS A 86 -14.61 4.87 -19.95
C CYS A 86 -15.81 5.73 -19.50
N ASP A 87 -15.98 5.95 -18.19
CA ASP A 87 -17.05 6.82 -17.67
C ASP A 87 -16.99 8.21 -18.34
N PRO A 88 -18.12 8.77 -18.80
CA PRO A 88 -18.15 10.06 -19.49
C PRO A 88 -17.47 11.21 -18.76
N LYS A 89 -17.46 11.22 -17.42
CA LYS A 89 -16.81 12.28 -16.64
C LYS A 89 -15.30 12.14 -16.63
N ASP A 90 -14.81 10.91 -16.75
CA ASP A 90 -13.39 10.57 -16.61
C ASP A 90 -12.67 10.40 -17.95
N ARG A 91 -13.40 10.52 -19.07
CA ARG A 91 -12.85 10.49 -20.44
C ARG A 91 -11.66 11.41 -20.64
N HIS A 92 -11.73 12.60 -20.07
CA HIS A 92 -10.67 13.59 -20.19
C HIS A 92 -9.35 13.11 -19.54
N VAL A 93 -9.42 12.38 -18.42
CA VAL A 93 -8.25 11.83 -17.73
C VAL A 93 -7.60 10.72 -18.56
N LEU A 94 -8.41 9.81 -19.12
CA LEU A 94 -7.89 8.75 -19.99
C LEU A 94 -7.33 9.33 -21.30
N ALA A 95 -8.00 10.33 -21.89
CA ALA A 95 -7.53 11.00 -23.09
C ALA A 95 -6.14 11.64 -22.91
N VAL A 96 -5.88 12.27 -21.76
CA VAL A 96 -4.54 12.76 -21.39
C VAL A 96 -3.52 11.62 -21.37
N ALA A 97 -3.86 10.50 -20.75
CA ALA A 97 -2.95 9.35 -20.66
C ALA A 97 -2.63 8.74 -22.03
N VAL A 98 -3.64 8.63 -22.90
CA VAL A 98 -3.48 8.12 -24.27
C VAL A 98 -2.69 9.10 -25.13
N HIS A 99 -2.95 10.40 -25.02
CA HIS A 99 -2.26 11.44 -25.78
C HIS A 99 -0.74 11.43 -25.53
N GLU A 100 -0.35 11.37 -24.25
CA GLU A 100 1.06 11.40 -23.82
C GLU A 100 1.71 10.01 -23.77
N GLN A 101 1.00 8.95 -24.17
CA GLN A 101 1.46 7.57 -24.09
C GLN A 101 1.97 7.23 -22.66
N ALA A 102 1.21 7.66 -21.65
CA ALA A 102 1.58 7.45 -20.26
C ALA A 102 1.60 5.96 -19.92
N ASP A 103 2.57 5.55 -19.10
CA ASP A 103 2.66 4.17 -18.61
C ASP A 103 1.48 3.85 -17.67
N ALA A 104 1.02 4.85 -16.90
CA ALA A 104 -0.04 4.66 -15.91
C ALA A 104 -0.99 5.85 -15.77
N LEU A 105 -2.21 5.56 -15.33
CA LEU A 105 -3.19 6.52 -14.81
C LEU A 105 -3.45 6.16 -13.33
N VAL A 106 -3.15 7.08 -12.43
CA VAL A 106 -3.26 6.90 -10.98
C VAL A 106 -4.58 7.47 -10.47
N THR A 107 -5.50 6.60 -10.03
CA THR A 107 -6.87 6.96 -9.62
C THR A 107 -7.42 6.03 -8.54
N PHE A 108 -8.30 6.55 -7.67
CA PHE A 108 -9.14 5.74 -6.77
C PHE A 108 -10.32 5.10 -7.50
N ASN A 109 -10.71 5.64 -8.65
CA ASN A 109 -11.95 5.32 -9.34
C ASN A 109 -11.75 4.19 -10.37
N LEU A 110 -11.09 3.08 -9.98
CA LEU A 110 -10.72 1.99 -10.89
C LEU A 110 -11.89 1.47 -11.74
N LYS A 111 -13.09 1.39 -11.15
CA LYS A 111 -14.31 0.91 -11.81
C LYS A 111 -14.77 1.80 -12.98
N ASP A 112 -14.36 3.07 -12.99
CA ASP A 112 -14.76 4.05 -14.01
C ASP A 112 -13.88 3.90 -15.26
N PHE A 113 -12.79 3.14 -15.17
CA PHE A 113 -11.86 2.79 -16.26
C PHE A 113 -11.77 1.27 -16.43
N PRO A 114 -12.79 0.62 -17.02
CA PRO A 114 -12.76 -0.82 -17.24
C PRO A 114 -11.60 -1.23 -18.16
N ASP A 115 -11.05 -2.43 -17.99
CA ASP A 115 -9.86 -2.90 -18.71
C ASP A 115 -9.94 -2.73 -20.23
N GLN A 116 -11.14 -2.91 -20.80
CA GLN A 116 -11.41 -2.74 -22.23
C GLN A 116 -11.22 -1.31 -22.74
N ALA A 117 -11.29 -0.30 -21.87
CA ALA A 117 -11.08 1.09 -22.21
C ALA A 117 -9.58 1.45 -22.22
N ALA A 118 -8.79 0.90 -21.30
CA ALA A 118 -7.39 1.28 -21.10
C ALA A 118 -6.39 0.36 -21.82
N SER A 119 -6.65 -0.96 -21.84
CA SER A 119 -5.76 -1.97 -22.42
C SER A 119 -5.38 -1.72 -23.88
N PRO A 120 -6.30 -1.26 -24.78
CA PRO A 120 -5.95 -0.97 -26.17
C PRO A 120 -4.88 0.12 -26.34
N HIS A 121 -4.69 0.97 -25.33
CA HIS A 121 -3.78 2.11 -25.36
C HIS A 121 -2.50 1.88 -24.55
N ALA A 122 -2.30 0.67 -24.01
CA ALA A 122 -1.16 0.31 -23.15
C ALA A 122 -1.02 1.18 -21.89
N VAL A 123 -2.10 1.83 -21.43
CA VAL A 123 -2.15 2.60 -20.18
C VAL A 123 -2.62 1.69 -19.06
N GLU A 124 -1.87 1.64 -17.95
CA GLU A 124 -2.28 0.88 -16.79
C GLU A 124 -3.05 1.73 -15.78
N ILE A 125 -4.24 1.28 -15.36
CA ILE A 125 -5.05 1.96 -14.35
C ILE A 125 -4.66 1.47 -12.96
N LEU A 126 -4.10 2.35 -12.13
CA LEU A 126 -3.52 1.98 -10.84
C LEU A 126 -4.13 2.76 -9.67
N HIS A 127 -4.44 2.04 -8.59
CA HIS A 127 -4.73 2.67 -7.30
C HIS A 127 -3.45 3.36 -6.78
N PRO A 128 -3.55 4.53 -6.12
CA PRO A 128 -2.36 5.24 -5.61
C PRO A 128 -1.47 4.38 -4.71
N ASP A 129 -2.08 3.55 -3.85
CA ASP A 129 -1.35 2.62 -2.99
C ASP A 129 -0.51 1.63 -3.82
N VAL A 130 -1.08 1.06 -4.89
CA VAL A 130 -0.38 0.13 -5.79
C VAL A 130 0.73 0.84 -6.56
N PHE A 131 0.48 2.06 -7.04
CA PHE A 131 1.48 2.85 -7.75
C PHE A 131 2.69 3.16 -6.85
N LEU A 132 2.45 3.64 -5.63
CA LEU A 132 3.51 3.93 -4.66
C LEU A 132 4.28 2.68 -4.24
N LEU A 133 3.61 1.54 -4.06
CA LEU A 133 4.26 0.25 -3.79
C LEU A 133 5.19 -0.18 -4.92
N ARG A 134 4.82 0.05 -6.19
CA ARG A 134 5.69 -0.27 -7.32
C ARG A 134 6.96 0.58 -7.30
N LEU A 135 6.83 1.88 -7.02
CA LEU A 135 8.00 2.75 -6.86
C LEU A 135 8.88 2.26 -5.72
N LEU A 136 8.29 1.90 -4.57
CA LEU A 136 9.01 1.38 -3.41
C LEU A 136 9.72 0.05 -3.73
N GLN A 137 9.08 -0.86 -4.45
CA GLN A 137 9.69 -2.14 -4.83
C GLN A 137 10.83 -1.98 -5.83
N GLN A 138 10.70 -1.06 -6.78
CA GLN A 138 11.70 -0.83 -7.81
C GLN A 138 12.91 -0.05 -7.30
N ARG A 139 12.68 0.96 -6.45
CA ARG A 139 13.70 1.90 -5.97
C ARG A 139 13.53 2.21 -4.47
N PRO A 140 13.63 1.21 -3.57
CA PRO A 140 13.30 1.36 -2.16
C PRO A 140 14.14 2.45 -1.48
N ALA A 141 15.46 2.42 -1.67
CA ALA A 141 16.37 3.39 -1.08
C ALA A 141 16.07 4.83 -1.53
N ASP A 142 15.75 5.03 -2.81
CA ASP A 142 15.49 6.36 -3.37
C ASP A 142 14.14 6.92 -2.91
N VAL A 143 13.10 6.08 -2.85
CA VAL A 143 11.78 6.46 -2.30
C VAL A 143 11.94 6.89 -0.84
N ILE A 144 12.60 6.08 -0.02
CA ILE A 144 12.82 6.38 1.38
C ILE A 144 13.65 7.66 1.56
N ALA A 145 14.73 7.82 0.80
CA ALA A 145 15.58 9.00 0.87
C ALA A 145 14.81 10.28 0.49
N ALA A 146 14.00 10.23 -0.58
CA ALA A 146 13.18 11.36 -1.02
C ALA A 146 12.16 11.76 0.06
N LEU A 147 11.42 10.80 0.64
CA LEU A 147 10.46 11.12 1.69
C LEU A 147 11.15 11.64 2.96
N ALA A 148 12.26 11.02 3.38
CA ALA A 148 13.00 11.46 4.55
C ALA A 148 13.51 12.90 4.40
N ALA A 149 14.06 13.25 3.24
CA ALA A 149 14.52 14.60 2.96
C ALA A 149 13.36 15.61 2.97
N SER A 150 12.27 15.34 2.25
CA SER A 150 11.15 16.27 2.15
C SER A 150 10.40 16.49 3.46
N VAL A 151 10.27 15.45 4.30
CA VAL A 151 9.65 15.57 5.63
C VAL A 151 10.47 16.46 6.56
N GLN A 152 11.81 16.47 6.46
CA GLN A 152 12.66 17.35 7.27
C GLN A 152 12.46 18.84 6.99
N ASP A 153 11.92 19.19 5.83
CA ASP A 153 11.62 20.57 5.45
C ASP A 153 10.26 21.07 5.98
N LEU A 154 9.44 20.17 6.55
CA LEU A 154 8.21 20.57 7.21
C LEU A 154 8.50 21.38 8.48
N ARG A 155 7.92 22.57 8.58
CA ARG A 155 8.11 23.48 9.71
C ARG A 155 6.87 23.65 10.60
N ARG A 156 5.67 23.30 10.10
CA ARG A 156 4.39 23.65 10.73
C ARG A 156 3.28 22.60 10.45
N PRO A 157 3.15 21.58 11.30
CA PRO A 157 4.10 21.17 12.34
C PRO A 157 5.35 20.49 11.73
N PRO A 158 6.47 20.42 12.47
CA PRO A 158 7.50 19.44 12.16
C PRO A 158 6.94 18.03 12.39
N GLU A 159 7.26 17.09 11.50
CA GLU A 159 6.87 15.68 11.60
C GLU A 159 8.12 14.80 11.42
N THR A 160 8.08 13.58 11.96
CA THR A 160 9.03 12.53 11.57
C THR A 160 8.54 11.81 10.31
N LEU A 161 9.39 10.98 9.69
CA LEU A 161 8.94 10.17 8.55
C LEU A 161 7.83 9.18 8.94
N ASN A 162 7.93 8.56 10.12
CA ASN A 162 6.85 7.71 10.66
C ASN A 162 5.59 8.53 10.95
N ASP A 163 5.77 9.73 11.52
CA ASP A 163 4.86 10.89 11.46
C ASP A 163 3.98 10.91 10.21
N TRP A 164 4.70 11.08 9.11
CA TRP A 164 4.14 11.31 7.82
C TRP A 164 3.46 10.08 7.23
N LEU A 165 4.09 8.92 7.35
CA LEU A 165 3.58 7.63 6.87
C LEU A 165 2.33 7.20 7.65
N ALA A 166 2.28 7.42 8.97
CA ALA A 166 1.07 7.19 9.77
C ALA A 166 -0.11 8.00 9.24
N GLY A 167 0.10 9.27 8.88
CA GLY A 167 -0.94 10.10 8.29
C GLY A 167 -1.42 9.64 6.90
N LEU A 168 -0.67 8.78 6.21
CA LEU A 168 -1.06 8.22 4.90
C LEU A 168 -1.91 6.95 5.03
N THR A 169 -1.92 6.28 6.19
CA THR A 169 -2.61 4.99 6.34
C THR A 169 -4.08 5.03 5.99
N PRO A 170 -4.88 6.10 6.23
CA PRO A 170 -6.30 6.09 5.85
C PRO A 170 -6.55 5.94 4.35
N VAL A 171 -5.54 6.24 3.51
CA VAL A 171 -5.67 6.34 2.05
C VAL A 171 -4.80 5.32 1.32
N VAL A 172 -3.55 5.12 1.76
CA VAL A 172 -2.57 4.20 1.15
C VAL A 172 -1.87 3.36 2.23
N PRO A 173 -2.62 2.51 2.98
CA PRO A 173 -2.10 1.82 4.14
C PRO A 173 -1.03 0.78 3.80
N MET A 174 -1.07 0.15 2.62
CA MET A 174 -0.05 -0.83 2.26
C MET A 174 1.31 -0.16 2.10
N PHE A 175 1.37 0.91 1.30
CA PHE A 175 2.57 1.70 1.10
C PHE A 175 3.08 2.28 2.41
N ALA A 176 2.20 2.90 3.21
CA ALA A 176 2.58 3.52 4.46
C ALA A 176 3.29 2.56 5.41
N ASN A 177 2.71 1.37 5.64
CA ASN A 177 3.28 0.37 6.53
C ASN A 177 4.54 -0.28 5.96
N LEU A 178 4.57 -0.61 4.66
CA LEU A 178 5.73 -1.26 4.04
C LEU A 178 6.91 -0.29 3.86
N ALA A 179 6.66 1.00 3.63
CA ALA A 179 7.70 2.02 3.62
C ALA A 179 8.27 2.23 5.02
N ALA A 180 7.44 2.24 6.07
CA ALA A 180 7.90 2.35 7.45
C ALA A 180 8.73 1.12 7.88
N ASP A 181 8.30 -0.08 7.49
CA ASP A 181 9.03 -1.31 7.74
C ASP A 181 10.40 -1.33 7.03
N ALA A 182 10.48 -0.79 5.82
CA ALA A 182 11.74 -0.65 5.08
C ALA A 182 12.75 0.30 5.74
N LEU A 183 12.34 1.14 6.69
CA LEU A 183 13.23 1.97 7.51
C LEU A 183 13.90 1.19 8.65
N GLY A 184 13.28 0.11 9.10
CA GLY A 184 13.81 -0.72 10.18
C GLY A 184 15.12 -1.40 9.76
N GLU A 185 16.00 -1.68 10.72
CA GLU A 185 17.20 -2.48 10.46
C GLU A 185 16.80 -3.80 9.77
N PRO A 186 17.51 -4.23 8.69
CA PRO A 186 17.33 -5.57 8.19
C PRO A 186 17.59 -6.53 9.37
N PRO A 187 16.69 -7.47 9.67
CA PRO A 187 16.87 -8.33 10.83
C PRO A 187 18.22 -9.04 10.69
N GLU A 188 18.98 -9.11 11.79
CA GLU A 188 20.21 -9.89 11.86
C GLU A 188 19.92 -11.32 11.39
N ALA A 189 20.39 -11.65 10.18
CA ALA A 189 20.36 -12.98 9.58
C ALA A 189 19.03 -13.74 9.74
N VAL A 190 17.95 -13.22 9.17
CA VAL A 190 16.78 -14.06 8.85
C VAL A 190 17.02 -14.68 7.48
N SER A 191 17.21 -16.00 7.47
CA SER A 191 17.43 -16.82 6.28
C SER A 191 16.50 -16.43 5.12
N ASP A 192 17.09 -16.06 3.97
CA ASP A 192 16.41 -15.82 2.68
C ASP A 192 15.76 -17.08 2.08
N VAL A 193 15.92 -18.23 2.74
CA VAL A 193 15.30 -19.49 2.35
C VAL A 193 13.91 -19.56 2.97
N PRO A 194 12.82 -19.77 2.19
CA PRO A 194 11.53 -20.18 2.74
C PRO A 194 11.77 -21.34 3.71
N ALA A 195 11.09 -21.38 4.85
CA ALA A 195 11.17 -22.48 5.79
C ALA A 195 10.54 -23.75 5.17
N LEU A 196 11.20 -24.32 4.16
CA LEU A 196 10.90 -25.56 3.50
C LEU A 196 12.11 -26.46 3.67
N VAL A 197 12.30 -26.91 4.91
CA VAL A 197 12.94 -28.21 5.14
C VAL A 197 12.12 -28.87 6.23
N GLN A 198 11.85 -30.16 6.05
CA GLN A 198 11.26 -31.10 7.01
C GLN A 198 12.03 -31.10 8.35
N THR A 199 11.92 -30.04 9.12
CA THR A 199 12.39 -29.94 10.49
C THR A 199 11.17 -30.02 11.39
N ASP A 200 11.26 -30.88 12.41
CA ASP A 200 10.28 -31.00 13.51
C ASP A 200 9.63 -29.63 13.80
N ASP A 201 8.32 -29.50 13.67
CA ASP A 201 7.61 -28.21 13.62
C ASP A 201 8.01 -27.26 14.78
N GLN A 202 8.41 -27.85 15.92
CA GLN A 202 8.94 -27.14 17.08
C GLN A 202 10.26 -26.38 16.83
N ALA A 203 11.16 -26.90 15.99
CA ALA A 203 12.43 -26.25 15.67
C ALA A 203 12.23 -25.03 14.75
N ALA A 204 11.27 -25.10 13.82
CA ALA A 204 10.90 -23.95 12.99
C ALA A 204 10.26 -22.84 13.85
N ILE A 205 9.35 -23.20 14.76
CA ILE A 205 8.70 -22.25 15.69
C ILE A 205 9.73 -21.59 16.63
N ALA A 206 10.71 -22.36 17.13
CA ALA A 206 11.76 -21.86 18.01
C ALA A 206 12.72 -20.86 17.33
N SER A 207 12.83 -20.87 16.00
CA SER A 207 13.64 -19.90 15.26
C SER A 207 13.08 -18.47 15.31
N PHE A 208 11.84 -18.31 15.76
CA PHE A 208 11.12 -17.03 15.87
C PHE A 208 10.94 -16.55 17.32
N GLY A 209 11.64 -17.14 18.27
CA GLY A 209 11.55 -16.82 19.71
C GLY A 209 11.18 -18.03 20.57
N GLU A 210 10.89 -17.79 21.84
CA GLU A 210 10.50 -18.86 22.78
C GLU A 210 9.12 -19.42 22.41
N PRO A 211 8.99 -20.73 22.10
CA PRO A 211 7.71 -21.34 21.79
C PRO A 211 6.69 -21.12 22.91
N GLY A 212 5.55 -20.54 22.56
CA GLY A 212 4.48 -20.22 23.52
C GLY A 212 4.61 -18.85 24.19
N ASP A 213 5.60 -18.03 23.83
CA ASP A 213 5.62 -16.61 24.21
C ASP A 213 4.57 -15.83 23.41
N TRP A 214 3.36 -15.72 23.95
CA TRP A 214 2.25 -15.01 23.31
C TRP A 214 2.38 -13.48 23.37
N THR A 215 3.44 -12.94 23.98
CA THR A 215 3.80 -11.51 23.88
C THR A 215 4.58 -11.20 22.60
N ASN A 216 5.11 -12.23 21.94
CA ASN A 216 5.73 -12.14 20.64
C ASN A 216 4.69 -12.36 19.52
N PRO A 217 4.47 -11.38 18.63
CA PRO A 217 3.49 -11.49 17.54
C PRO A 217 3.80 -12.63 16.56
N ALA A 218 5.07 -12.94 16.30
CA ALA A 218 5.43 -14.06 15.42
C ALA A 218 4.99 -15.40 16.02
N GLN A 219 5.24 -15.63 17.31
CA GLN A 219 4.83 -16.85 18.01
C GLN A 219 3.31 -17.04 17.96
N VAL A 220 2.53 -15.96 18.07
CA VAL A 220 1.07 -16.02 17.94
C VAL A 220 0.65 -16.47 16.54
N VAL A 221 1.29 -15.97 15.47
CA VAL A 221 0.96 -16.39 14.09
C VAL A 221 1.32 -17.85 13.86
N PHE A 222 2.52 -18.28 14.26
CA PHE A 222 2.95 -19.67 14.10
C PHE A 222 2.08 -20.63 14.91
N GLY A 223 1.80 -20.30 16.18
CA GLY A 223 0.91 -21.09 17.02
C GLY A 223 -0.51 -21.16 16.46
N TRP A 224 -1.03 -20.06 15.92
CA TRP A 224 -2.36 -20.01 15.32
C TRP A 224 -2.42 -20.81 14.02
N TYR A 225 -1.42 -20.68 13.16
CA TYR A 225 -1.32 -21.45 11.91
C TYR A 225 -1.17 -22.95 12.17
N TYR A 226 -0.31 -23.34 13.12
CA TYR A 226 -0.21 -24.72 13.59
C TYR A 226 -1.55 -25.23 14.15
N GLY A 227 -2.23 -24.41 14.95
CA GLY A 227 -3.55 -24.72 15.48
C GLY A 227 -4.59 -24.94 14.37
N LEU A 228 -4.57 -24.13 13.31
CA LEU A 228 -5.47 -24.35 12.16
C LEU A 228 -5.29 -25.72 11.53
N LEU A 229 -4.06 -26.21 11.44
CA LEU A 229 -3.74 -27.46 10.77
C LEU A 229 -3.94 -28.69 11.68
N ASN A 230 -3.67 -28.54 12.98
CA ASN A 230 -3.52 -29.68 13.89
C ASN A 230 -4.44 -29.64 15.13
N ASP A 231 -4.74 -28.46 15.66
CA ASP A 231 -5.53 -28.27 16.88
C ASP A 231 -6.33 -26.96 16.83
N VAL A 232 -7.57 -27.06 16.34
CA VAL A 232 -8.44 -25.89 16.14
C VAL A 232 -8.74 -25.16 17.45
N ASP A 233 -8.65 -25.81 18.62
CA ASP A 233 -8.90 -25.14 19.89
C ASP A 233 -7.74 -24.20 20.26
N LEU A 234 -6.51 -24.52 19.88
CA LEU A 234 -5.38 -23.58 19.96
C LEU A 234 -5.60 -22.37 19.06
N ALA A 235 -6.03 -22.58 17.80
CA ALA A 235 -6.34 -21.49 16.88
C ALA A 235 -7.45 -20.58 17.42
N LYS A 236 -8.52 -21.17 17.99
CA LYS A 236 -9.58 -20.40 18.66
C LYS A 236 -9.03 -19.58 19.83
N TRP A 237 -8.17 -20.16 20.67
CA TRP A 237 -7.60 -19.47 21.82
C TRP A 237 -6.70 -18.27 21.44
N LEU A 238 -6.00 -18.39 20.30
CA LEU A 238 -5.15 -17.35 19.74
C LEU A 238 -5.90 -16.32 18.87
N THR A 239 -7.20 -16.51 18.66
CA THR A 239 -8.04 -15.58 17.87
C THR A 239 -8.71 -14.55 18.78
N TYR A 240 -8.76 -13.30 18.34
CA TYR A 240 -9.32 -12.18 19.10
C TYR A 240 -10.83 -12.31 19.32
N ASP A 241 -11.56 -12.63 18.24
CA ASP A 241 -12.99 -12.92 18.27
C ASP A 241 -13.27 -14.22 17.49
N PRO A 242 -13.24 -15.39 18.14
CA PRO A 242 -13.43 -16.67 17.47
C PRO A 242 -14.79 -16.81 16.78
N ALA A 243 -15.83 -16.11 17.24
CA ALA A 243 -17.17 -16.20 16.65
C ALA A 243 -17.21 -15.63 15.23
N ALA A 244 -16.38 -14.63 14.93
CA ALA A 244 -16.26 -14.03 13.61
C ALA A 244 -15.66 -14.98 12.55
N TRP A 245 -14.99 -16.05 12.97
CA TRP A 245 -14.28 -16.99 12.09
C TRP A 245 -15.07 -18.27 11.79
N GLY A 246 -16.19 -18.49 12.48
CA GLY A 246 -16.99 -19.71 12.34
C GLY A 246 -16.18 -20.95 12.71
N ASP A 247 -16.05 -21.88 11.76
CA ASP A 247 -15.30 -23.13 11.91
C ASP A 247 -13.87 -23.07 11.34
N TYR A 248 -13.40 -21.86 10.98
CA TYR A 248 -12.10 -21.62 10.35
C TYR A 248 -11.90 -22.32 9.00
N ALA A 249 -12.94 -22.87 8.36
CA ALA A 249 -12.80 -23.53 7.06
C ALA A 249 -12.32 -22.56 5.98
N ARG A 250 -12.88 -21.34 5.93
CA ARG A 250 -12.44 -20.29 5.01
C ARG A 250 -11.00 -19.84 5.24
N ALA A 251 -10.56 -19.81 6.49
CA ALA A 251 -9.18 -19.45 6.82
C ALA A 251 -8.19 -20.49 6.31
N ARG A 252 -8.52 -21.79 6.48
CA ARG A 252 -7.72 -22.90 5.96
C ARG A 252 -7.68 -22.91 4.44
N GLU A 253 -8.82 -22.75 3.78
CA GLU A 253 -8.92 -22.63 2.31
C GLU A 253 -8.06 -21.46 1.80
N HIS A 254 -8.15 -20.30 2.46
CA HIS A 254 -7.36 -19.13 2.08
C HIS A 254 -5.86 -19.28 2.36
N LEU A 255 -5.42 -20.24 3.20
CA LEU A 255 -4.02 -20.47 3.52
C LEU A 255 -3.46 -21.75 2.90
N GLU A 256 -4.25 -22.44 2.08
CA GLU A 256 -3.80 -23.65 1.38
C GLU A 256 -2.60 -23.33 0.47
N GLY A 257 -1.51 -24.10 0.63
CA GLY A 257 -0.26 -23.88 -0.09
C GLY A 257 0.48 -22.59 0.27
N ARG A 258 0.23 -22.02 1.45
CA ARG A 258 0.87 -20.79 1.94
C ARG A 258 1.45 -20.99 3.33
N SER A 259 2.62 -20.39 3.57
CA SER A 259 3.30 -20.39 4.86
C SER A 259 3.49 -18.96 5.40
N PRO A 260 3.54 -18.77 6.74
CA PRO A 260 3.91 -17.48 7.30
C PRO A 260 5.31 -17.04 6.85
N ALA A 261 5.48 -15.77 6.54
CA ALA A 261 6.79 -15.15 6.34
C ALA A 261 7.48 -14.94 7.70
N SER A 262 8.78 -14.70 7.66
CA SER A 262 9.63 -14.57 8.84
C SER A 262 9.56 -13.19 9.51
N ARG A 263 8.98 -12.19 8.85
CA ARG A 263 9.01 -10.79 9.29
C ARG A 263 7.65 -10.32 9.81
N VAL A 264 7.67 -9.72 10.99
CA VAL A 264 6.53 -8.99 11.57
C VAL A 264 6.63 -7.53 11.17
N ILE A 265 5.54 -6.98 10.63
CA ILE A 265 5.40 -5.57 10.28
C ILE A 265 4.56 -4.91 11.36
N HIS A 266 5.11 -3.94 12.08
CA HIS A 266 4.33 -3.15 13.04
C HIS A 266 3.60 -2.03 12.32
N ALA A 267 2.32 -1.80 12.65
CA ALA A 267 1.53 -0.78 12.00
C ALA A 267 2.10 0.62 12.30
N VAL A 268 2.41 1.41 11.28
CA VAL A 268 3.07 2.71 11.48
C VAL A 268 2.19 3.71 12.25
N ASP A 269 0.86 3.58 12.14
CA ASP A 269 -0.12 4.40 12.86
C ASP A 269 -0.49 3.86 14.26
N ALA A 270 -0.08 2.64 14.61
CA ALA A 270 -0.31 2.05 15.93
C ALA A 270 0.69 0.91 16.26
N PRO A 271 2.01 1.18 16.32
CA PRO A 271 3.04 0.13 16.28
C PRO A 271 3.02 -0.79 17.51
N ASP A 272 2.63 -0.27 18.68
CA ASP A 272 2.51 -1.03 19.92
C ASP A 272 1.20 -1.82 20.05
N ARG A 273 0.27 -1.66 19.11
CA ARG A 273 -1.10 -2.18 19.20
C ARG A 273 -1.48 -3.11 18.06
N ILE A 274 -0.92 -2.88 16.88
CA ILE A 274 -1.27 -3.61 15.67
C ILE A 274 0.01 -4.05 14.98
N ALA A 275 0.02 -5.31 14.57
CA ALA A 275 1.09 -5.89 13.78
C ALA A 275 0.49 -6.75 12.67
N PHE A 276 1.30 -7.01 11.66
CA PHE A 276 0.93 -7.80 10.51
C PHE A 276 2.02 -8.81 10.21
N MET A 277 1.65 -9.94 9.63
CA MET A 277 2.61 -10.87 9.06
C MET A 277 2.10 -11.34 7.70
N ARG A 278 3.00 -11.32 6.72
CA ARG A 278 2.70 -11.77 5.36
C ARG A 278 2.67 -13.30 5.31
N PHE A 279 1.80 -13.86 4.50
CA PHE A 279 1.85 -15.25 4.05
C PHE A 279 2.40 -15.29 2.62
N VAL A 280 3.28 -16.25 2.36
CA VAL A 280 3.91 -16.48 1.07
C VAL A 280 3.46 -17.82 0.52
N THR A 281 3.28 -17.91 -0.79
CA THR A 281 3.01 -19.17 -1.46
C THR A 281 4.22 -20.08 -1.38
N GLU A 282 3.99 -21.36 -1.07
CA GLU A 282 5.01 -22.39 -1.11
C GLU A 282 5.31 -22.72 -2.57
N VAL A 283 6.25 -21.99 -3.18
CA VAL A 283 6.65 -22.27 -4.56
C VAL A 283 7.44 -23.58 -4.56
N ALA A 284 6.84 -24.66 -5.06
CA ALA A 284 7.60 -25.81 -5.53
C ALA A 284 8.53 -25.30 -6.63
N ALA A 285 9.84 -25.34 -6.35
CA ALA A 285 10.90 -24.73 -7.15
C ALA A 285 10.63 -24.73 -8.67
N THR A 286 10.51 -23.54 -9.26
CA THR A 286 11.14 -23.23 -10.55
C THR A 286 11.08 -21.72 -10.79
N ALA A 287 12.24 -21.15 -11.13
CA ALA A 287 12.36 -19.79 -11.60
C ALA A 287 11.44 -19.56 -12.80
N GLN A 288 10.41 -18.74 -12.62
CA GLN A 288 9.70 -18.12 -13.72
C GLN A 288 9.87 -16.61 -13.65
N VAL A 289 10.27 -16.11 -14.81
CA VAL A 289 10.65 -14.75 -15.15
C VAL A 289 9.47 -13.81 -14.99
N PHE A 290 9.76 -12.60 -14.52
CA PHE A 290 8.90 -11.42 -14.48
C PHE A 290 7.83 -11.37 -15.57
N GLN A 291 6.56 -11.45 -15.16
CA GLN A 291 5.50 -10.54 -15.61
C GLN A 291 4.35 -10.55 -14.61
N THR A 292 4.03 -9.35 -14.14
CA THR A 292 2.70 -8.89 -13.70
C THR A 292 1.93 -9.85 -12.81
N TYR A 293 2.03 -9.67 -11.49
CA TYR A 293 0.90 -9.42 -10.58
C TYR A 293 1.57 -8.99 -9.26
N VAL A 294 1.01 -8.01 -8.57
CA VAL A 294 1.17 -7.96 -7.11
C VAL A 294 0.78 -9.37 -6.67
N THR A 295 1.74 -10.24 -6.29
CA THR A 295 1.41 -11.56 -5.71
C THR A 295 0.27 -11.29 -4.74
N GLU A 296 -0.87 -11.98 -4.89
CA GLU A 296 -1.97 -11.86 -3.94
C GLU A 296 -1.39 -12.09 -2.55
N ALA A 297 -1.15 -10.98 -1.85
CA ALA A 297 -0.39 -10.99 -0.63
C ALA A 297 -1.41 -11.14 0.46
N THR A 298 -1.43 -12.30 1.10
CA THR A 298 -2.27 -12.53 2.26
C THR A 298 -1.52 -12.05 3.50
N PHE A 299 -2.21 -11.29 4.34
CA PHE A 299 -1.71 -10.81 5.61
C PHE A 299 -2.60 -11.30 6.72
N ILE A 300 -1.98 -11.73 7.81
CA ILE A 300 -2.64 -11.88 9.09
C ILE A 300 -2.46 -10.57 9.87
N THR A 301 -3.55 -10.09 10.44
CA THR A 301 -3.58 -8.91 11.30
C THR A 301 -3.62 -9.36 12.74
N LEU A 302 -2.76 -8.79 13.57
CA LEU A 302 -2.64 -9.06 14.99
C LEU A 302 -3.03 -7.81 15.78
N ILE A 303 -3.73 -8.02 16.90
CA ILE A 303 -4.05 -6.97 17.87
C ILE A 303 -3.43 -7.32 19.23
N ARG A 304 -2.79 -6.33 19.86
CA ARG A 304 -2.26 -6.46 21.21
C ARG A 304 -3.35 -6.19 22.24
N ARG A 305 -3.46 -7.07 23.22
CA ARG A 305 -4.35 -6.96 24.38
C ARG A 305 -3.67 -6.18 25.52
N ASP A 306 -4.48 -5.75 26.48
CA ASP A 306 -4.01 -5.02 27.66
C ASP A 306 -3.11 -5.86 28.57
N ASP A 307 -3.20 -7.19 28.51
CA ASP A 307 -2.32 -8.13 29.22
C ASP A 307 -0.94 -8.30 28.54
N GLY A 308 -0.68 -7.55 27.46
CA GLY A 308 0.57 -7.54 26.72
C GLY A 308 0.67 -8.63 25.63
N THR A 309 -0.28 -9.56 25.58
CA THR A 309 -0.29 -10.66 24.58
C THR A 309 -0.94 -10.24 23.27
N TRP A 310 -0.60 -10.93 22.17
CA TRP A 310 -1.19 -10.70 20.85
C TRP A 310 -2.27 -11.71 20.52
N ARG A 311 -3.22 -11.33 19.67
CA ARG A 311 -4.24 -12.22 19.10
C ARG A 311 -4.44 -11.96 17.62
N VAL A 312 -4.76 -13.01 16.88
CA VAL A 312 -5.16 -12.93 15.47
C VAL A 312 -6.52 -12.25 15.37
N TRP A 313 -6.55 -11.10 14.71
CA TRP A 313 -7.76 -10.30 14.49
C TRP A 313 -8.42 -10.61 13.16
N GLY A 314 -7.63 -10.74 12.09
CA GLY A 314 -8.15 -10.92 10.74
C GLY A 314 -7.14 -11.52 9.77
N LEU A 315 -7.64 -11.97 8.62
CA LEU A 315 -6.88 -12.49 7.50
C LEU A 315 -7.42 -11.84 6.22
N GLY A 316 -6.54 -11.28 5.39
CA GLY A 316 -6.99 -10.61 4.17
C GLY A 316 -5.86 -10.09 3.28
N PRO A 317 -6.20 -9.45 2.16
CA PRO A 317 -5.22 -9.06 1.14
C PRO A 317 -4.50 -7.72 1.43
N ALA A 318 -4.85 -7.05 2.54
CA ALA A 318 -4.42 -5.68 2.80
C ALA A 318 -4.07 -5.44 4.27
N LEU A 319 -3.08 -4.57 4.47
CA LEU A 319 -2.78 -3.94 5.75
C LEU A 319 -3.85 -2.86 5.98
N LEU A 320 -4.68 -3.03 7.00
CA LEU A 320 -5.76 -2.07 7.29
C LEU A 320 -5.25 -0.96 8.24
N PRO A 321 -5.78 0.27 8.13
CA PRO A 321 -5.48 1.34 9.09
C PRO A 321 -5.92 0.96 10.50
N ALA A 322 -5.18 1.45 11.50
CA ALA A 322 -5.47 1.14 12.89
C ALA A 322 -6.89 1.55 13.32
N GLU A 323 -7.37 2.68 12.83
CA GLU A 323 -8.73 3.19 13.06
C GLU A 323 -9.80 2.15 12.70
N LYS A 324 -9.67 1.50 11.54
CA LYS A 324 -10.62 0.47 11.07
C LYS A 324 -10.58 -0.80 11.93
N ILE A 325 -9.42 -1.18 12.45
CA ILE A 325 -9.23 -2.39 13.26
C ILE A 325 -9.73 -2.16 14.69
N LEU A 326 -9.42 -0.99 15.25
CA LEU A 326 -9.71 -0.64 16.65
C LEU A 326 -11.12 -0.07 16.84
N GLY A 327 -11.85 0.22 15.75
CA GLY A 327 -13.21 0.76 15.79
C GLY A 327 -13.29 2.15 16.41
N LYS A 328 -12.24 2.96 16.18
CA LYS A 328 -12.16 4.36 16.64
C LYS A 328 -12.55 5.32 15.52
#